data_AF-A0A2E4VZ59-F1
#
_entry.id   AF-A0A2E4VZ59-F1
#
_cell.length_a   1.000
_cell.length_b   1.000
_cell.length_c   1.000
_cell.angle_alpha   90.00
_cell.angle_beta   90.00
_cell.angle_gamma   90.00
#
_symmetry.space_group_name_H-M   'P 1'
#
loop_
_entity.id
_entity.type
_entity.pdbx_description
1 polymer ?
#
loop_
_entity_poly.entity_id
_entity_poly.type
_entity_poly.pdbx_seq_one_letter_code
_entity_poly.pdbx_strand_id
1 'polypeptide(L)'
;METSIDTFFREILDDRISVANQLEEIHGLAWEVMDSALLDLCRLRVAMLLNCDSDLEVSNSDLASEKIVSLSEWSSSSLFSESEKACLRFSEEFIVDVSSIPDSSAFDVREHLGEEGFVNFVNALLVVEQRMRLQIVWRKIGEEVSV
;
A
#
# COMPACT_ATOMS: atom_id res chain seq x y z
N MET A 1 -14.67 13.81 -7.00
CA MET A 1 -14.81 12.47 -6.40
C MET A 1 -14.05 11.56 -7.32
N GLU A 2 -12.84 11.22 -6.91
CA GLU A 2 -11.94 10.40 -7.70
C GLU A 2 -12.47 8.98 -7.78
N THR A 3 -12.37 8.38 -8.96
CA THR A 3 -12.84 7.01 -9.20
C THR A 3 -11.91 6.02 -8.48
N SER A 4 -12.47 5.02 -7.79
CA SER A 4 -11.69 3.94 -7.16
C SER A 4 -10.72 3.31 -8.18
N ILE A 5 -9.54 2.88 -7.71
CA ILE A 5 -8.50 2.25 -8.56
C ILE A 5 -9.06 1.06 -9.34
N ASP A 6 -9.96 0.26 -8.75
CA ASP A 6 -10.57 -0.89 -9.43
C ASP A 6 -11.39 -0.46 -10.64
N THR A 7 -12.23 0.57 -10.48
CA THR A 7 -13.02 1.13 -11.57
C THR A 7 -12.10 1.73 -12.64
N PHE A 8 -11.06 2.47 -12.24
CA PHE A 8 -10.07 3.03 -13.15
C PHE A 8 -9.34 1.94 -13.95
N PHE A 9 -8.98 0.82 -13.31
CA PHE A 9 -8.32 -0.30 -13.98
C PHE A 9 -9.24 -0.99 -14.98
N ARG A 10 -10.53 -1.14 -14.65
CA ARG A 10 -11.53 -1.69 -15.57
C ARG A 10 -11.69 -0.81 -16.81
N GLU A 11 -11.70 0.51 -16.63
CA GLU A 11 -11.77 1.47 -17.74
C GLU A 11 -10.55 1.40 -18.67
N ILE A 12 -9.33 1.37 -18.12
CA ILE A 12 -8.09 1.34 -18.93
C ILE A 12 -7.85 0.00 -19.61
N LEU A 13 -8.17 -1.10 -18.92
CA LEU A 13 -7.93 -2.43 -19.44
C LEU A 13 -8.97 -2.83 -20.49
N ASP A 14 -10.14 -2.19 -20.51
CA ASP A 14 -11.20 -2.36 -21.52
C ASP A 14 -11.49 -3.83 -21.81
N ASP A 15 -11.16 -4.32 -23.02
CA ASP A 15 -11.35 -5.72 -23.43
C ASP A 15 -10.51 -6.75 -22.63
N ARG A 16 -9.52 -6.31 -21.83
CA ARG A 16 -8.66 -7.17 -20.99
C ARG A 16 -9.27 -7.44 -19.62
N ILE A 17 -10.56 -7.76 -19.59
CA ILE A 17 -11.35 -7.97 -18.37
C ILE A 17 -10.73 -9.03 -17.44
N SER A 18 -10.15 -10.09 -18.00
CA SER A 18 -9.48 -11.13 -17.21
C SER A 18 -8.32 -10.59 -16.38
N VAL A 19 -7.55 -9.64 -16.93
CA VAL A 19 -6.45 -8.97 -16.22
C VAL A 19 -7.00 -8.08 -15.11
N ALA A 20 -8.05 -7.30 -15.40
CA ALA A 20 -8.68 -6.44 -14.40
C ALA A 20 -9.21 -7.26 -13.20
N ASN A 21 -9.85 -8.41 -13.49
CA ASN A 21 -10.35 -9.30 -12.45
C ASN A 21 -9.23 -9.91 -11.59
N GLN A 22 -8.11 -10.35 -12.20
CA GLN A 22 -6.98 -10.89 -11.43
C GLN A 22 -6.31 -9.84 -10.55
N LEU A 23 -6.22 -8.59 -11.03
CA LEU A 23 -5.68 -7.47 -10.26
C LEU A 23 -6.57 -7.10 -9.07
N GLU A 24 -7.88 -7.21 -9.21
CA GLU A 24 -8.83 -7.00 -8.10
C GLU A 24 -8.82 -8.18 -7.12
N GLU A 25 -8.77 -9.42 -7.62
CA GLU A 25 -8.73 -10.63 -6.81
C GLU A 25 -7.48 -10.67 -5.92
N ILE A 26 -6.30 -10.43 -6.48
CA ILE A 26 -5.06 -10.42 -5.70
C ILE A 26 -5.04 -9.27 -4.67
N HIS A 27 -5.69 -8.15 -4.98
CA HIS A 27 -5.87 -7.04 -4.04
C HIS A 27 -6.77 -7.45 -2.87
N GLY A 28 -7.91 -8.09 -3.14
CA GLY A 28 -8.79 -8.63 -2.10
C GLY A 28 -8.06 -9.62 -1.19
N LEU A 29 -7.30 -10.56 -1.78
CA LEU A 29 -6.52 -11.55 -1.03
C LEU A 29 -5.47 -10.90 -0.12
N ALA A 30 -4.85 -9.78 -0.53
CA ALA A 30 -3.90 -9.06 0.31
C ALA A 30 -4.53 -8.58 1.64
N TRP A 31 -5.80 -8.16 1.60
CA TRP A 31 -6.55 -7.74 2.79
C TRP A 31 -7.07 -8.92 3.62
N GLU A 32 -7.30 -10.09 3.00
CA GLU A 32 -7.73 -11.29 3.73
C GLU A 32 -6.61 -11.92 4.57
N VAL A 33 -5.36 -11.81 4.13
CA VAL A 33 -4.20 -12.45 4.78
C VAL A 33 -3.49 -11.57 5.81
N MET A 34 -3.92 -10.31 5.97
CA MET A 34 -3.31 -9.32 6.86
C MET A 34 -4.32 -8.70 7.82
N ASP A 35 -3.83 -8.17 8.94
CA ASP A 35 -4.60 -7.25 9.76
C ASP A 35 -4.90 -5.98 8.94
N SER A 36 -6.19 -5.67 8.78
CA SER A 36 -6.62 -4.57 7.92
C SER A 36 -6.14 -3.22 8.42
N ALA A 37 -6.10 -2.97 9.72
CA ALA A 37 -5.62 -1.69 10.26
C ALA A 37 -4.12 -1.50 10.00
N LEU A 38 -3.30 -2.55 10.19
CA LEU A 38 -1.86 -2.50 9.93
C LEU A 38 -1.55 -2.31 8.44
N LEU A 39 -2.23 -3.05 7.56
CA LEU A 39 -2.05 -2.90 6.12
C LEU A 39 -2.51 -1.52 5.64
N ASP A 40 -3.62 -0.99 6.19
CA ASP A 40 -4.15 0.32 5.83
C ASP A 40 -3.21 1.46 6.27
N LEU A 41 -2.55 1.34 7.43
CA LEU A 41 -1.49 2.26 7.85
C LEU A 41 -0.33 2.29 6.86
N CYS A 42 0.16 1.12 6.46
CA CYS A 42 1.27 1.00 5.53
C CYS A 42 0.87 1.53 4.14
N ARG A 43 -0.32 1.17 3.65
CA ARG A 43 -0.90 1.67 2.40
C ARG A 43 -1.00 3.20 2.39
N LEU A 44 -1.58 3.81 3.44
CA LEU A 44 -1.68 5.27 3.54
C LEU A 44 -0.30 5.93 3.51
N ARG A 45 0.69 5.34 4.19
CA ARG A 45 2.06 5.87 4.16
C ARG A 45 2.69 5.76 2.77
N VAL A 46 2.49 4.64 2.07
CA VAL A 46 2.94 4.47 0.68
C VAL A 46 2.26 5.48 -0.24
N ALA A 47 0.95 5.69 -0.11
CA ALA A 47 0.21 6.69 -0.88
C ALA A 47 0.76 8.10 -0.67
N MET A 48 1.11 8.47 0.57
CA MET A 48 1.79 9.74 0.86
C MET A 48 3.14 9.87 0.15
N LEU A 49 3.98 8.82 0.18
CA LEU A 49 5.30 8.83 -0.46
C LEU A 49 5.22 8.88 -2.00
N LEU A 50 4.20 8.25 -2.58
CA LEU A 50 3.95 8.23 -4.02
C LEU A 50 3.14 9.45 -4.51
N ASN A 51 2.63 10.29 -3.60
CA ASN A 51 1.68 11.37 -3.88
C ASN A 51 0.42 10.86 -4.63
N CYS A 52 -0.14 9.75 -4.16
CA CYS A 52 -1.34 9.13 -4.73
C CYS A 52 -2.60 9.58 -3.97
N ASP A 53 -3.09 10.79 -4.26
CA ASP A 53 -4.20 11.42 -3.53
C ASP A 53 -5.49 10.59 -3.56
N SER A 54 -5.80 9.94 -4.69
CA SER A 54 -6.99 9.07 -4.80
C SER A 54 -7.02 7.95 -3.78
N ASP A 55 -5.84 7.45 -3.37
CA ASP A 55 -5.73 6.37 -2.41
C ASP A 55 -5.83 6.92 -0.97
N LEU A 56 -5.38 8.15 -0.72
CA LEU A 56 -5.49 8.79 0.61
C LEU A 56 -6.95 9.02 1.04
N GLU A 57 -7.86 9.18 0.09
CA GLU A 57 -9.30 9.35 0.37
C GLU A 57 -10.03 8.03 0.67
N VAL A 58 -9.40 6.88 0.42
CA VAL A 58 -10.00 5.55 0.66
C VAL A 58 -9.82 5.16 2.13
N SER A 59 -10.92 4.76 2.78
CA SER A 59 -10.90 4.12 4.10
C SER A 59 -11.11 2.62 3.93
N ASN A 60 -10.08 1.82 4.25
CA ASN A 60 -10.15 0.35 4.19
C ASN A 60 -10.22 -0.29 5.60
N SER A 61 -10.14 0.52 6.65
CA SER A 61 -10.21 0.08 8.03
C SER A 61 -10.72 1.19 8.96
N ASP A 62 -11.06 0.81 10.19
CA ASP A 62 -11.53 1.72 11.25
C ASP A 62 -10.37 2.44 11.97
N LEU A 63 -9.32 2.86 11.24
CA LEU A 63 -8.19 3.57 11.83
C LEU A 63 -8.63 4.88 12.48
N ALA A 64 -8.13 5.10 13.71
CA ALA A 64 -8.38 6.35 14.42
C ALA A 64 -7.83 7.55 13.65
N SER A 65 -8.63 8.61 13.49
CA SER A 65 -8.24 9.81 12.74
C SER A 65 -6.94 10.45 13.29
N GLU A 66 -6.70 10.34 14.59
CA GLU A 66 -5.46 10.83 15.23
C GLU A 66 -4.20 10.12 14.73
N LYS A 67 -4.29 8.80 14.46
CA LYS A 67 -3.19 8.04 13.85
C LYS A 67 -2.94 8.47 12.42
N ILE A 68 -4.01 8.64 11.63
CA ILE A 68 -3.91 9.08 10.23
C ILE A 68 -3.23 10.46 10.14
N VAL A 69 -3.66 11.43 10.97
CA VAL A 69 -3.07 12.77 11.01
C VAL A 69 -1.60 12.75 11.43
N SER A 70 -1.22 11.83 12.33
CA SER A 70 0.15 11.72 12.83
C SER A 70 1.06 10.83 11.97
N LEU A 71 0.54 10.26 10.87
CA LEU A 71 1.23 9.24 10.09
C LEU A 71 2.50 9.77 9.41
N SER A 72 2.57 11.05 9.04
CA SER A 72 3.80 11.61 8.47
C SER A 72 4.98 11.65 9.45
N GLU A 73 4.67 11.69 10.75
CA GLU A 73 5.63 11.79 11.86
C GLU A 73 5.70 10.48 12.67
N TRP A 74 5.30 9.35 12.07
CA TRP A 74 5.11 8.06 12.75
C TRP A 74 6.32 7.61 13.58
N SER A 75 7.53 7.91 13.11
CA SER A 75 8.79 7.46 13.71
C SER A 75 9.04 8.07 15.09
N SER A 76 8.57 9.29 15.32
CA SER A 76 8.69 10.01 16.58
C SER A 76 7.44 9.93 17.45
N SER A 77 6.31 9.52 16.87
CA SER A 77 5.02 9.47 17.55
C SER A 77 4.90 8.26 18.48
N SER A 78 4.32 8.51 19.66
CA SER A 78 3.96 7.46 20.64
C SER A 78 2.64 6.78 20.33
N LEU A 79 1.91 7.22 19.30
CA LEU A 79 0.62 6.63 18.91
C LEU A 79 0.79 5.27 18.21
N PHE A 80 1.98 4.97 17.69
CA PHE A 80 2.28 3.75 16.96
C PHE A 80 3.01 2.76 17.86
N SER A 81 2.54 1.52 17.85
CA SER A 81 3.23 0.39 18.46
C SER A 81 4.53 0.07 17.73
N GLU A 82 5.42 -0.69 18.37
CA GLU A 82 6.69 -1.08 17.75
C GLU A 82 6.48 -1.98 16.52
N SER A 83 5.44 -2.83 16.52
CA SER A 83 5.04 -3.62 15.34
C SER A 83 4.62 -2.73 14.17
N GLU A 84 3.79 -1.72 14.42
CA GLU A 84 3.38 -0.74 13.39
C GLU A 84 4.59 0.04 12.87
N LYS A 85 5.49 0.49 13.75
CA LYS A 85 6.72 1.19 13.36
C LYS A 85 7.65 0.33 12.54
N ALA A 86 7.79 -0.96 12.85
CA ALA A 86 8.59 -1.89 12.05
C ALA A 86 8.02 -2.02 10.62
N CYS A 87 6.70 -2.22 10.50
CA CYS A 87 6.04 -2.33 9.20
C CYS A 87 6.08 -1.03 8.40
N LEU A 88 5.89 0.12 9.05
CA LEU A 88 6.00 1.44 8.42
C LEU A 88 7.41 1.69 7.92
N ARG A 89 8.44 1.44 8.73
CA ARG A 89 9.85 1.55 8.31
C ARG A 89 10.15 0.69 7.09
N PHE A 90 9.80 -0.59 7.16
CA PHE A 90 9.99 -1.50 6.04
C PHE A 90 9.27 -1.00 4.78
N SER A 91 8.05 -0.48 4.93
CA SER A 91 7.29 0.10 3.81
C SER A 91 8.01 1.28 3.18
N GLU A 92 8.56 2.21 3.96
CA GLU A 92 9.34 3.33 3.41
C GLU A 92 10.59 2.85 2.65
N GLU A 93 11.33 1.91 3.24
CA GLU A 93 12.53 1.33 2.64
C GLU A 93 12.20 0.60 1.32
N PHE A 94 11.08 -0.14 1.29
CA PHE A 94 10.57 -0.81 0.11
C PHE A 94 10.25 0.15 -1.03
N ILE A 95 9.66 1.32 -0.72
CA ILE A 95 9.36 2.36 -1.71
C ILE A 95 10.63 3.03 -2.24
N VAL A 96 11.60 3.28 -1.36
CA VAL A 96 12.85 3.97 -1.72
C VAL A 96 13.73 3.07 -2.59
N ASP A 97 14.08 1.88 -2.10
CA ASP A 97 14.89 0.92 -2.82
C ASP A 97 14.74 -0.50 -2.23
N VAL A 98 13.85 -1.28 -2.83
CA VAL A 98 13.61 -2.69 -2.46
C VAL A 98 14.88 -3.54 -2.48
N SER A 99 15.88 -3.21 -3.31
CA SER A 99 17.13 -3.97 -3.41
C SER A 99 18.13 -3.66 -2.30
N SER A 100 17.90 -2.58 -1.55
CA SER A 100 18.77 -2.09 -0.48
C SER A 100 18.12 -2.16 0.90
N ILE A 101 16.99 -2.87 1.05
CA ILE A 101 16.35 -3.08 2.36
C ILE A 101 17.34 -3.81 3.28
N PRO A 102 17.66 -3.25 4.47
CA PRO A 102 18.52 -3.92 5.42
C PRO A 102 17.90 -5.22 5.97
N ASP A 103 18.72 -6.25 6.16
CA ASP A 103 18.29 -7.50 6.81
C ASP A 103 17.65 -7.24 8.19
N SER A 104 18.15 -6.23 8.93
CA SER A 104 17.57 -5.84 10.23
C SER A 104 16.10 -5.45 10.12
N SER A 105 15.71 -4.73 9.08
CA SER A 105 14.31 -4.32 8.89
C SER A 105 13.41 -5.53 8.60
N ALA A 106 13.89 -6.50 7.83
CA ALA A 106 13.18 -7.75 7.62
C ALA A 106 13.07 -8.57 8.92
N PHE A 107 14.13 -8.62 9.72
CA PHE A 107 14.12 -9.31 11.01
C PHE A 107 13.17 -8.65 12.02
N ASP A 108 13.14 -7.33 12.09
CA ASP A 108 12.26 -6.59 13.01
C ASP A 108 10.78 -6.85 12.71
N VAL A 109 10.37 -6.81 11.44
CA VAL A 109 8.98 -7.16 11.05
C VAL A 109 8.68 -8.61 11.39
N ARG A 110 9.61 -9.52 11.11
CA ARG A 110 9.45 -10.94 11.39
C ARG A 110 9.39 -11.26 12.89
N GLU A 111 10.08 -10.49 13.74
CA GLU A 111 9.98 -10.61 15.19
C GLU A 111 8.56 -10.30 15.68
N HIS A 112 7.91 -9.31 15.07
CA HIS A 112 6.56 -8.90 15.45
C HIS A 112 5.45 -9.73 14.82
N LEU A 113 5.59 -10.14 13.54
CA LEU A 113 4.54 -10.82 12.78
C LEU A 113 4.73 -12.33 12.66
N GLY A 114 5.91 -12.85 13.04
CA GLY A 114 6.30 -14.23 12.76
C GLY A 114 6.66 -14.45 11.28
N GLU A 115 7.07 -15.68 10.95
CA GLU A 115 7.53 -16.05 9.61
C GLU A 115 6.41 -15.94 8.56
N GLU A 116 5.25 -16.54 8.84
CA GLU A 116 4.08 -16.49 7.94
C GLU A 116 3.55 -15.05 7.79
N GLY A 117 3.45 -14.31 8.90
CA GLY A 117 3.00 -12.93 8.88
C GLY A 117 3.95 -12.01 8.11
N PHE A 118 5.26 -12.23 8.18
CA PHE A 118 6.23 -11.48 7.37
C PHE A 118 6.04 -11.75 5.87
N VAL A 119 5.88 -13.01 5.47
CA VAL A 119 5.64 -13.36 4.05
C VAL A 119 4.32 -12.75 3.56
N ASN A 120 3.25 -12.84 4.35
CA ASN A 120 1.97 -12.23 4.02
C ASN A 120 2.08 -10.71 3.89
N PHE A 121 2.79 -10.06 4.81
CA PHE A 121 3.00 -8.62 4.81
C PHE A 121 3.73 -8.14 3.56
N VAL A 122 4.85 -8.78 3.19
CA VAL A 122 5.63 -8.39 2.00
C VAL A 122 4.81 -8.55 0.72
N ASN A 123 4.04 -9.64 0.59
CA ASN A 123 3.18 -9.85 -0.58
C ASN A 123 2.02 -8.85 -0.61
N ALA A 124 1.38 -8.58 0.53
CA ALA A 124 0.30 -7.60 0.61
C ALA A 124 0.80 -6.18 0.28
N LEU A 125 1.97 -5.81 0.82
CA LEU A 125 2.62 -4.52 0.55
C LEU A 125 2.93 -4.35 -0.95
N LEU A 126 3.50 -5.38 -1.59
CA LEU A 126 3.74 -5.40 -3.02
C LEU A 126 2.45 -5.13 -3.81
N VAL A 127 1.36 -5.81 -3.44
CA VAL A 127 0.08 -5.68 -4.15
C VAL A 127 -0.50 -4.27 -4.01
N VAL A 128 -0.56 -3.70 -2.79
CA VAL A 128 -1.14 -2.36 -2.59
C VAL A 128 -0.29 -1.27 -3.26
N GLU A 129 1.03 -1.38 -3.17
CA GLU A 129 1.98 -0.43 -3.76
C GLU A 129 1.93 -0.44 -5.30
N GLN A 130 1.97 -1.64 -5.88
CA GLN A 130 2.00 -1.79 -7.33
C GLN A 130 0.73 -1.23 -7.99
N ARG A 131 -0.42 -1.32 -7.30
CA ARG A 131 -1.67 -0.71 -7.79
C ARG A 131 -1.55 0.82 -7.90
N MET A 132 -0.99 1.48 -6.89
CA MET A 132 -0.78 2.92 -6.94
C MET A 132 0.18 3.30 -8.07
N ARG A 133 1.30 2.59 -8.25
CA ARG A 133 2.22 2.86 -9.36
C ARG A 133 1.59 2.64 -10.73
N LEU A 134 0.83 1.57 -10.92
CA LEU A 134 0.10 1.33 -12.17
C LEU A 134 -0.88 2.48 -12.45
N GLN A 135 -1.58 2.95 -11.43
CA GLN A 135 -2.49 4.08 -11.57
C GLN A 135 -1.76 5.35 -12.01
N ILE A 136 -0.67 5.71 -11.33
CA ILE A 136 0.16 6.88 -11.65
C ILE A 136 0.67 6.80 -13.10
N VAL A 137 1.20 5.64 -13.50
CA VAL A 137 1.74 5.43 -14.86
C VAL A 137 0.64 5.58 -15.91
N TRP A 138 -0.52 4.94 -15.71
CA TRP A 138 -1.59 4.98 -16.71
C TRP A 138 -2.26 6.36 -16.81
N ARG A 139 -2.41 7.10 -15.72
CA ARG A 139 -2.89 8.49 -15.78
C ARG A 139 -1.95 9.36 -16.60
N LYS A 140 -0.64 9.26 -16.31
CA LYS A 140 0.38 10.01 -17.04
C LYS A 140 0.36 9.70 -18.54
N ILE A 141 0.32 8.41 -18.90
CA ILE A 141 0.23 8.00 -20.31
C ILE A 141 -1.08 8.48 -20.95
N GLY A 142 -2.21 8.39 -20.24
CA GLY A 142 -3.50 8.86 -20.75
C GLY A 142 -3.55 10.37 -21.02
N GLU A 143 -2.94 11.17 -20.15
CA GLU A 143 -2.77 12.62 -20.35
C GLU A 143 -1.89 12.94 -21.56
N GLU A 144 -0.79 12.21 -21.74
CA GLU A 144 0.16 12.42 -22.85
C GLU A 144 -0.39 11.95 -24.21
N VAL A 145 -1.26 10.94 -24.25
CA VAL A 145 -1.86 10.40 -25.49
C VAL A 145 -3.11 11.16 -25.93
N SER A 146 -3.72 11.97 -25.06
CA SER A 146 -4.92 12.76 -25.36
C SER A 146 -4.63 14.10 -26.09
N VAL A 147 -3.52 14.19 -26.84
CA VAL A 147 -3.13 15.35 -27.67
C VAL A 147 -3.72 15.27 -29.07
#